data_AF-A0A0M8SQM7-F1
#
_entry.id   AF-A0A0M8SQM7-F1
#
_cell.length_a   1.000
_cell.length_b   1.000
_cell.length_c   1.000
_cell.angle_alpha   90.00
_cell.angle_beta   90.00
_cell.angle_gamma   90.00
#
_symmetry.space_group_name_H-M   'P 1'
#
loop_
_entity.id
_entity.type
_entity.pdbx_description
1 polymer ?
#
loop_
_entity_poly.entity_id
_entity_poly.type
_entity_poly.pdbx_seq_one_letter_code
_entity_poly.pdbx_strand_id
1 'polypeptide(L)'
;MTRDFHAYLQQHLTKADDGTVSQDSVRETRVRKVSAAGEARITFASYFTDDALSRDAALRLARLFADWRREVYGDTGRVTVRTTEGTVLVTLTW
;
A
#
# COMPACT_ATOMS: atom_id res chain seq x y z
N MET A 1 7.13 7.76 7.30
CA MET A 1 6.25 7.26 6.21
C MET A 1 5.63 5.92 6.53
N THR A 2 6.39 4.82 6.61
CA THR A 2 5.81 3.49 6.95
C THR A 2 4.99 3.53 8.24
N ARG A 3 5.55 4.10 9.32
CA ARG A 3 4.84 4.26 10.61
C ARG A 3 3.56 5.10 10.50
N ASP A 4 3.59 6.17 9.71
CA ASP A 4 2.45 7.09 9.57
C ASP A 4 1.34 6.44 8.73
N PHE A 5 1.73 5.72 7.67
CA PHE A 5 0.80 4.92 6.89
C PHE A 5 0.25 3.75 7.70
N HIS A 6 1.05 3.10 8.56
CA HIS A 6 0.54 2.11 9.51
C HIS A 6 -0.54 2.72 10.39
N ALA A 7 -0.29 3.88 11.03
CA ALA A 7 -1.29 4.54 11.85
C ALA A 7 -2.59 4.84 11.07
N TYR A 8 -2.47 5.28 9.81
CA TYR A 8 -3.62 5.46 8.92
C TYR A 8 -4.39 4.15 8.68
N LEU A 9 -3.69 3.05 8.37
CA LEU A 9 -4.31 1.73 8.20
C LEU A 9 -5.09 1.32 9.44
N GLN A 10 -4.52 1.49 10.63
CA GLN A 10 -5.19 1.15 11.90
C GLN A 10 -6.55 1.83 12.08
N GLN A 11 -6.71 3.04 11.52
CA GLN A 11 -7.94 3.82 11.61
C GLN A 11 -8.94 3.52 10.50
N HIS A 12 -8.48 2.98 9.36
CA HIS A 12 -9.27 2.84 8.13
C HIS A 12 -9.51 1.39 7.69
N LEU A 13 -8.91 0.42 8.39
CA LEU A 13 -9.25 -0.98 8.24
C LEU A 13 -10.65 -1.23 8.81
N THR A 14 -11.42 -2.03 8.07
CA THR A 14 -12.78 -2.41 8.41
C THR A 14 -12.85 -3.92 8.66
N LYS A 15 -13.98 -4.40 9.17
CA LYS A 15 -14.22 -5.85 9.31
C LYS A 15 -14.11 -6.63 7.99
N ALA A 16 -14.31 -5.96 6.85
CA ALA A 16 -14.14 -6.59 5.54
C ALA A 16 -12.66 -6.87 5.19
N ASP A 17 -11.73 -6.21 5.88
CA ASP A 17 -10.29 -6.36 5.68
C ASP A 17 -9.69 -7.45 6.60
N ASP A 18 -10.47 -8.01 7.53
CA ASP A 18 -10.01 -9.03 8.48
C ASP A 18 -9.44 -10.26 7.75
N GLY A 19 -8.22 -10.65 8.13
CA GLY A 19 -7.51 -11.77 7.52
C GLY A 19 -6.92 -11.49 6.13
N THR A 20 -7.16 -10.30 5.55
CA THR A 20 -6.65 -9.92 4.22
C THR A 20 -5.67 -8.76 4.25
N VAL A 21 -5.82 -7.80 5.16
CA VAL A 21 -4.87 -6.69 5.31
C VAL A 21 -4.70 -6.37 6.79
N SER A 22 -3.45 -6.19 7.21
CA SER A 22 -3.14 -5.60 8.53
C SER A 22 -2.02 -4.57 8.41
N GLN A 23 -1.57 -4.00 9.52
CA GLN A 23 -0.36 -3.17 9.49
C GLN A 23 0.89 -3.99 9.22
N ASP A 24 0.95 -5.22 9.74
CA ASP A 24 2.07 -6.14 9.56
C ASP A 24 2.25 -6.52 8.07
N SER A 25 1.18 -6.36 7.28
CA SER A 25 1.10 -6.49 5.82
C SER A 25 2.08 -5.56 5.10
N VAL A 26 2.45 -4.45 5.71
CA VAL A 26 3.33 -3.45 5.11
C VAL A 26 4.68 -3.49 5.81
N ARG A 27 5.68 -4.03 5.10
CA ARG A 27 7.06 -4.04 5.59
C ARG A 27 7.75 -2.71 5.39
N GLU A 28 7.49 -2.05 4.26
CA GLU A 28 8.13 -0.79 3.93
C GLU A 28 7.25 0.08 3.03
N THR A 29 7.30 1.39 3.24
CA THR A 29 6.70 2.39 2.36
C THR A 29 7.75 3.44 2.02
N ARG A 30 8.07 3.58 0.73
CA ARG A 30 8.99 4.59 0.20
C ARG A 30 8.30 5.45 -0.84
N VAL A 31 8.39 6.77 -0.71
CA VAL A 31 7.96 7.71 -1.75
C VAL A 31 9.17 8.46 -2.26
N ARG A 32 9.30 8.53 -3.58
CA ARG A 32 10.29 9.34 -4.29
C ARG A 32 9.55 10.36 -5.13
N LYS A 33 9.94 11.62 -5.05
CA LYS A 33 9.41 12.66 -5.93
C LYS A 33 10.08 12.55 -7.30
N VAL A 34 9.28 12.42 -8.36
CA VAL A 34 9.77 12.38 -9.74
C VAL A 34 9.09 13.51 -10.49
N SER A 35 9.88 14.54 -10.84
CA SER A 35 9.43 15.78 -11.48
C SER A 35 8.17 16.41 -10.85
N ALA A 36 6.99 16.10 -11.39
CA ALA A 36 5.68 16.67 -11.05
C ALA A 36 4.75 15.72 -10.25
N ALA A 37 5.11 14.46 -10.05
CA ALA A 37 4.29 13.47 -9.35
C ALA A 37 5.10 12.63 -8.34
N GLY A 38 4.44 12.10 -7.32
CA GLY A 38 5.04 11.14 -6.39
C GLY A 38 5.10 9.73 -6.99
N GLU A 39 6.26 9.08 -7.02
CA GLU A 39 6.34 7.63 -7.18
C GLU A 39 6.43 6.98 -5.80
N ALA A 40 5.43 6.19 -5.43
CA ALA A 40 5.41 5.40 -4.21
C ALA A 40 5.68 3.93 -4.50
N ARG A 41 6.49 3.31 -3.64
CA ARG A 41 6.72 1.87 -3.58
C ARG A 41 6.34 1.39 -2.20
N ILE A 42 5.41 0.44 -2.15
CA ILE A 42 5.04 -0.29 -0.94
C ILE A 42 5.62 -1.69 -1.07
N THR A 43 6.52 -2.04 -0.16
CA THR A 43 7.00 -3.41 -0.01
C THR A 43 6.09 -4.11 0.98
N PHE A 44 5.36 -5.09 0.48
CA PHE A 44 4.42 -5.93 1.18
C PHE A 44 5.14 -7.07 1.89
N ALA A 45 4.67 -7.43 3.08
CA ALA A 45 5.16 -8.57 3.83
C ALA A 45 4.55 -9.88 3.29
N SER A 46 5.37 -10.93 3.19
CA SER A 46 5.07 -12.15 2.42
C SER A 46 4.11 -13.16 3.07
N TYR A 47 3.29 -12.78 4.05
CA TYR A 47 2.48 -13.78 4.79
C TYR A 47 1.20 -14.22 4.06
N PHE A 48 0.96 -13.73 2.85
CA PHE A 48 -0.11 -14.21 2.00
C PHE A 48 0.44 -15.29 1.09
N THR A 49 -0.02 -16.52 1.31
CA THR A 49 0.46 -17.72 0.62
C THR A 49 -0.39 -18.06 -0.60
N ASP A 50 -1.52 -17.39 -0.81
CA ASP A 50 -2.40 -17.55 -1.97
C ASP A 50 -2.32 -16.32 -2.88
N ASP A 51 -2.08 -16.54 -4.18
CA ASP A 51 -1.86 -15.47 -5.16
C ASP A 51 -3.08 -14.56 -5.36
N ALA A 52 -4.30 -15.10 -5.28
CA ALA A 52 -5.52 -14.32 -5.47
C ALA A 52 -5.79 -13.43 -4.25
N LEU A 53 -5.69 -14.00 -3.05
CA LEU A 53 -5.79 -13.24 -1.80
C LEU A 53 -4.69 -12.16 -1.70
N SER A 54 -3.47 -12.48 -2.16
CA SER A 54 -2.36 -11.52 -2.21
C SER A 54 -2.64 -10.34 -3.13
N ARG A 55 -3.29 -10.57 -4.28
CA ARG A 55 -3.58 -9.51 -5.25
C ARG A 55 -4.69 -8.57 -4.76
N ASP A 56 -5.75 -9.11 -4.17
CA ASP A 56 -6.84 -8.30 -3.62
C ASP A 56 -6.38 -7.48 -2.40
N ALA A 57 -5.59 -8.10 -1.51
CA ALA A 57 -4.95 -7.42 -0.39
C ALA A 57 -4.02 -6.28 -0.88
N ALA A 58 -3.19 -6.56 -1.89
CA ALA A 58 -2.31 -5.57 -2.50
C ALA A 58 -3.10 -4.41 -3.14
N LEU A 59 -4.22 -4.71 -3.79
CA LEU A 59 -5.11 -3.70 -4.37
C LEU A 59 -5.73 -2.82 -3.29
N ARG A 60 -6.20 -3.42 -2.21
CA ARG A 60 -6.77 -2.71 -1.06
C ARG A 60 -5.75 -1.79 -0.39
N LEU A 61 -4.52 -2.27 -0.18
CA LEU A 61 -3.43 -1.45 0.35
C LEU A 61 -3.04 -0.29 -0.57
N ALA A 62 -2.96 -0.53 -1.88
CA ALA A 62 -2.68 0.52 -2.85
C ALA A 62 -3.75 1.63 -2.80
N ARG A 63 -5.02 1.26 -2.64
CA ARG A 63 -6.13 2.23 -2.48
C ARG A 63 -6.04 2.99 -1.16
N LEU A 64 -5.83 2.30 -0.04
CA LEU A 64 -5.66 2.96 1.27
C LEU A 64 -4.47 3.92 1.28
N PHE A 65 -3.38 3.56 0.59
CA PHE A 65 -2.24 4.45 0.42
C PHE A 65 -2.57 5.68 -0.44
N ALA A 66 -3.28 5.47 -1.55
CA ALA A 66 -3.75 6.54 -2.41
C ALA A 66 -4.65 7.53 -1.65
N ASP A 67 -5.61 7.01 -0.88
CA ASP A 67 -6.52 7.81 -0.06
C ASP A 67 -5.76 8.61 0.99
N TRP A 68 -4.84 7.96 1.71
CA TRP A 68 -3.95 8.62 2.67
C TRP A 68 -3.14 9.76 2.05
N ARG A 69 -2.57 9.54 0.85
CA ARG A 69 -1.79 10.55 0.15
C ARG A 69 -2.62 11.75 -0.25
N ARG A 70 -3.81 11.51 -0.80
CA ARG A 70 -4.76 12.58 -1.16
C ARG A 70 -5.22 13.35 0.06
N GLU A 71 -5.57 12.67 1.14
CA GLU A 71 -6.10 13.26 2.36
C GLU A 71 -5.05 14.11 3.10
N VAL A 72 -3.84 13.58 3.28
CA VAL A 72 -2.81 14.23 4.11
C VAL A 72 -1.92 15.20 3.31
N TYR A 73 -1.67 14.91 2.03
CA TYR A 73 -0.70 15.66 1.22
C TYR A 73 -1.30 16.34 0.00
N GLY A 74 -2.54 15.99 -0.41
CA GLY A 74 -3.19 16.57 -1.57
C GLY A 74 -2.45 16.30 -2.89
N ASP A 75 -1.65 15.25 -2.95
CA ASP A 75 -0.81 14.95 -4.11
C ASP A 75 -1.30 13.74 -4.92
N THR A 76 -0.74 13.64 -6.12
CA THR A 76 -1.03 12.56 -7.08
C THR A 76 0.26 11.83 -7.44
N GLY A 77 0.11 10.60 -7.90
CA GLY A 77 1.26 9.74 -8.11
C GLY A 77 0.96 8.35 -8.62
N ARG A 78 1.98 7.50 -8.58
CA ARG A 78 1.88 6.08 -8.92
C ARG A 78 2.37 5.22 -7.77
N VAL A 79 1.54 4.31 -7.29
CA VAL A 79 1.85 3.37 -6.20
C VAL A 79 2.04 1.99 -6.80
N THR A 80 3.18 1.38 -6.50
CA THR A 80 3.44 -0.02 -6.81
C THR A 80 3.53 -0.80 -5.51
N VAL A 81 2.70 -1.84 -5.40
CA VAL A 81 2.76 -2.84 -4.32
C VAL A 81 3.49 -4.06 -4.83
N ARG A 82 4.51 -4.48 -4.10
CA ARG A 82 5.37 -5.61 -4.46
C ARG A 82 5.66 -6.49 -3.24
N THR A 83 5.94 -7.77 -3.46
CA THR A 83 6.44 -8.67 -2.42
C THR A 83 7.86 -8.28 -1.98
N THR A 84 8.35 -8.88 -0.90
CA THR A 84 9.73 -8.72 -0.42
C THR A 84 10.78 -9.12 -1.46
N GLU A 85 10.44 -10.10 -2.30
CA GLU A 85 11.28 -10.64 -3.36
C GLU A 85 11.27 -9.75 -4.62
N GLY A 86 10.43 -8.70 -4.62
CA GLY A 86 10.36 -7.71 -5.68
C GLY A 86 9.28 -7.96 -6.73
N THR A 87 8.50 -9.03 -6.61
CA THR A 87 7.38 -9.34 -7.50
C THR A 87 6.31 -8.26 -7.40
N VAL A 88 6.00 -7.60 -8.51
CA VAL A 88 4.95 -6.58 -8.55
C VAL A 88 3.58 -7.24 -8.59
N LEU A 89 2.73 -6.94 -7.59
CA LEU A 89 1.37 -7.47 -7.51
C LEU A 89 0.37 -6.50 -8.13
N VAL A 90 0.52 -5.20 -7.81
CA VAL A 90 -0.39 -4.14 -8.24
C VAL A 90 0.40 -2.88 -8.52
N THR A 91 0.00 -2.15 -9.57
CA THR A 91 0.40 -0.76 -9.79
C THR A 91 -0.83 0.07 -10.10
N LEU A 92 -1.00 1.19 -9.40
CA LEU A 92 -2.10 2.12 -9.58
C LEU A 92 -1.61 3.56 -9.62
N THR A 93 -2.38 4.43 -10.26
CA THR A 93 -2.23 5.88 -10.16
C THR A 93 -3.26 6.43 -9.19
N TRP A 94 -2.89 7.47 -8.45
CA TRP A 94 -3.80 8.19 -7.55
C TRP A 94 -3.71 9.70 -7.77
#